data_AF-A0A0F8RXN4-F1
#
_entry.id   AF-A0A0F8RXN4-F1
#
_cell.length_a   1.000
_cell.length_b   1.000
_cell.length_c   1.000
_cell.angle_alpha   90.00
_cell.angle_beta   90.00
_cell.angle_gamma   90.00
#
_symmetry.space_group_name_H-M   'P 1'
#
loop_
_entity.id
_entity.type
_entity.pdbx_description
1 polymer ?
#
loop_
_entity_poly.entity_id
_entity_poly.type
_entity_poly.pdbx_seq_one_letter_code
_entity_poly.pdbx_strand_id
1 'polypeptide(L)'
;MQKRAEIKVYGRVQKAGFRDFIDEIAFNLNLNGYVKNLDDGTVQVVCEGEEAAISELLQKINVTQYPIRVENIEVTCKEPTGEYGTFELIRDEDLTTATYERMDVAARYIREMNSNLCQKMDSIGGKIDGLGGKMDSLGGKMDSLGGKIDFLGGKIDVLGGKIDSLGGKIDVFGGKVDSFGGKIDVLGNKIDLARVEITSEIRISRESLRSHLDERISVIERELTLIRAKVVT
;
A
#
# COMPACT_ATOMS: atom_id res chain seq x y z
N MET A 1 16.51 -28.64 45.84
CA MET A 1 16.56 -29.10 47.24
C MET A 1 15.75 -28.15 48.09
N GLN A 2 15.20 -28.61 49.23
CA GLN A 2 14.53 -27.74 50.19
C GLN A 2 15.56 -26.88 50.92
N LYS A 3 15.28 -25.58 51.09
CA LYS A 3 16.14 -24.64 51.80
C LYS A 3 15.30 -23.67 52.63
N ARG A 4 15.92 -23.09 53.65
CA ARG A 4 15.42 -21.91 54.36
C ARG A 4 16.19 -20.68 53.90
N ALA A 5 15.50 -19.58 53.65
CA ALA A 5 16.11 -18.29 53.39
C ALA A 5 15.61 -17.25 54.39
N GLU A 6 16.55 -16.55 55.00
CA GLU A 6 16.29 -15.33 55.77
C GLU A 6 16.70 -14.15 54.91
N ILE A 7 15.72 -13.35 54.52
CA ILE A 7 15.86 -12.27 53.55
C ILE A 7 15.54 -10.96 54.27
N LYS A 8 16.44 -9.98 54.13
CA LYS A 8 16.24 -8.62 54.62
C LYS A 8 16.28 -7.65 53.45
N VAL A 9 15.17 -6.95 53.23
CA VAL A 9 14.98 -6.05 52.09
C VAL A 9 15.06 -4.60 52.56
N TYR A 10 15.92 -3.82 51.90
CA TYR A 10 16.18 -2.42 52.18
C TYR A 10 15.63 -1.53 51.06
N GLY A 11 15.30 -0.29 51.42
CA GLY A 11 14.86 0.75 50.49
C GLY A 11 13.51 1.32 50.88
N ARG A 12 12.75 1.81 49.90
CA ARG A 12 11.37 2.29 50.08
C ARG A 12 10.40 1.13 49.97
N VAL A 13 10.39 0.29 51.00
CA VAL A 13 9.70 -1.01 51.01
C VAL A 13 8.56 -1.11 52.02
N GLN A 14 8.32 -0.07 52.80
CA GLN A 14 7.20 0.01 53.75
C GLN A 14 6.13 1.00 53.29
N LYS A 15 4.93 0.92 53.89
CA LYS A 15 3.79 1.82 53.65
C LYS A 15 3.28 1.86 52.19
N ALA A 16 3.65 0.85 51.40
CA ALA A 16 3.35 0.75 49.97
C ALA A 16 2.73 -0.59 49.55
N GLY A 17 2.30 -1.43 50.51
CA GLY A 17 1.70 -2.75 50.23
C GLY A 17 2.70 -3.87 49.89
N PHE A 18 4.00 -3.65 50.11
CA PHE A 18 5.04 -4.62 49.74
C PHE A 18 4.94 -5.96 50.49
N ARG A 19 4.47 -5.96 51.75
CA ARG A 19 4.19 -7.20 52.49
C ARG A 19 3.12 -8.04 51.80
N ASP A 20 2.02 -7.41 51.41
CA ASP A 20 0.91 -8.07 50.71
C ASP A 20 1.37 -8.60 49.33
N PHE A 21 2.26 -7.87 48.65
CA PHE A 21 2.90 -8.32 47.41
C PHE A 21 3.80 -9.55 47.61
N ILE A 22 4.61 -9.57 48.68
CA ILE A 22 5.48 -10.71 49.01
C ILE A 22 4.65 -11.94 49.38
N ASP A 23 3.60 -11.76 50.18
CA ASP A 23 2.67 -12.81 50.60
C ASP A 23 2.01 -13.49 49.39
N GLU A 24 1.51 -12.70 48.42
CA GLU A 24 0.95 -13.22 47.17
C GLU A 24 1.97 -14.03 46.35
N ILE A 25 3.22 -13.56 46.25
CA ILE A 25 4.27 -14.30 45.53
C ILE A 25 4.61 -15.60 46.26
N ALA A 26 4.79 -15.54 47.58
CA ALA A 26 5.14 -16.70 48.39
C ALA A 26 4.06 -17.78 48.30
N PHE A 27 2.78 -17.39 48.35
CA PHE A 27 1.64 -18.28 48.13
C PHE A 27 1.71 -18.97 46.76
N ASN A 28 1.91 -18.21 45.68
CA ASN A 28 1.98 -18.75 44.32
C ASN A 28 3.17 -19.69 44.08
N LEU A 29 4.25 -19.53 44.85
CA LEU A 29 5.45 -20.34 44.78
C LEU A 29 5.45 -21.52 45.77
N ASN A 30 4.34 -21.73 46.51
CA ASN A 30 4.21 -22.73 47.57
C ASN A 30 5.34 -22.65 48.60
N LEU A 31 5.74 -21.43 48.96
CA LEU A 31 6.70 -21.19 50.04
C LEU A 31 5.96 -21.05 51.37
N ASN A 32 6.53 -21.60 52.44
CA ASN A 32 6.04 -21.41 53.80
C ASN A 32 6.94 -20.43 54.55
N GLY A 33 6.44 -19.74 55.59
CA GLY A 33 7.25 -18.77 56.33
C GLY A 33 6.47 -17.55 56.78
N TYR A 34 7.09 -16.38 56.79
CA TYR A 34 6.41 -15.13 57.09
C TYR A 34 7.09 -13.91 56.47
N VAL A 35 6.32 -12.81 56.40
CA VAL A 35 6.81 -11.47 56.10
C VAL A 35 6.43 -10.47 57.18
N LYS A 36 7.38 -9.63 57.58
CA LYS A 36 7.18 -8.61 58.63
C LYS A 36 7.95 -7.32 58.31
N ASN A 37 7.36 -6.18 58.66
CA ASN A 37 8.06 -4.90 58.68
C ASN A 37 8.83 -4.75 59.99
N LEU A 38 10.09 -4.33 59.91
CA LEU A 38 10.92 -4.01 61.07
C LEU A 38 10.91 -2.50 61.34
N ASP A 39 11.12 -2.11 62.60
CA ASP A 39 11.11 -0.70 63.03
C ASP A 39 12.25 0.13 62.40
N ASP A 40 13.32 -0.54 61.92
CA ASP A 40 14.43 0.08 61.19
C ASP A 40 14.06 0.48 59.75
N GLY A 41 12.81 0.26 59.34
CA GLY A 41 12.30 0.59 58.00
C GLY A 41 12.51 -0.52 56.96
N THR A 42 13.14 -1.65 57.33
CA THR A 42 13.36 -2.79 56.43
C THR A 42 12.19 -3.79 56.47
N VAL A 43 12.16 -4.70 55.50
CA VAL A 43 11.22 -5.82 55.48
C VAL A 43 11.99 -7.12 55.64
N GLN A 44 11.59 -7.92 56.62
CA GLN A 44 12.11 -9.26 56.83
C GLN A 44 11.17 -10.27 56.20
N VAL A 45 11.75 -11.20 55.44
CA VAL A 45 11.06 -12.38 54.92
C VAL A 45 11.83 -13.60 55.39
N VAL A 46 11.15 -14.54 56.02
CA VAL A 46 11.69 -15.88 56.29
C VAL A 46 10.86 -16.83 55.46
N CYS A 47 11.49 -17.64 54.62
CA CYS A 47 10.78 -18.62 53.81
C CYS A 47 11.50 -19.96 53.73
N GLU A 48 10.72 -21.02 53.64
CA GLU A 48 11.16 -22.38 53.41
C GLU A 48 10.46 -22.96 52.18
N GLY A 49 11.20 -23.63 51.32
CA GLY A 49 10.67 -24.22 50.10
C GLY A 49 11.76 -24.71 49.15
N GLU A 50 11.36 -25.02 47.93
CA GLU A 50 12.31 -25.38 46.89
C GLU A 50 13.26 -24.22 46.59
N GLU A 51 14.55 -24.51 46.48
CA GLU A 51 15.57 -23.50 46.16
C GLU A 51 15.26 -22.70 44.87
N ALA A 52 14.63 -23.34 43.88
CA ALA A 52 14.15 -22.67 42.67
C ALA A 52 13.06 -21.64 42.96
N ALA A 53 12.08 -22.00 43.81
CA ALA A 53 11.00 -21.12 44.24
C ALA A 53 11.54 -19.93 45.06
N ILE A 54 12.50 -20.16 45.97
CA ILE A 54 13.16 -19.08 46.72
C ILE A 54 13.91 -18.13 45.79
N SER A 55 14.61 -18.67 44.79
CA SER A 55 15.31 -17.85 43.78
C SER A 55 14.33 -17.02 42.95
N GLU A 56 13.18 -17.59 42.61
CA GLU A 56 12.11 -16.88 41.89
C GLU A 56 11.47 -15.77 42.74
N LEU A 57 11.25 -16.02 44.04
CA LEU A 57 10.81 -14.99 44.99
C LEU A 57 11.77 -13.81 44.98
N LEU A 58 13.08 -14.06 45.13
CA LEU A 58 14.11 -13.01 45.14
C LEU A 58 14.12 -12.15 43.86
N GLN A 59 13.89 -12.77 42.70
CA GLN A 59 13.77 -12.04 41.44
C GLN A 59 12.52 -11.15 41.41
N LYS A 60 11.37 -11.68 41.84
CA LYS A 60 10.09 -10.95 41.80
C LYS A 60 10.02 -9.81 42.81
N ILE A 61 10.66 -9.95 43.97
CA ILE A 61 10.63 -8.91 45.02
C ILE A 61 11.62 -7.77 44.76
N ASN A 62 12.57 -7.91 43.81
CA ASN A 62 13.53 -6.85 43.44
C ASN A 62 12.89 -5.75 42.56
N VAL A 63 11.88 -5.08 43.11
CA VAL A 63 11.09 -4.04 42.43
C VAL A 63 11.81 -2.69 42.51
N THR A 64 12.02 -2.04 41.37
CA THR A 64 12.74 -0.76 41.29
C THR A 64 11.84 0.46 40.99
N GLN A 65 10.53 0.26 40.88
CA GLN A 65 9.54 1.27 40.47
C GLN A 65 8.67 1.78 41.63
N TYR A 66 8.56 3.11 41.78
CA TYR A 66 7.64 3.74 42.75
C TYR A 66 6.21 3.18 42.60
N PRO A 67 5.48 2.80 43.68
CA PRO A 67 5.66 3.16 45.08
C PRO A 67 6.67 2.34 45.90
N ILE A 68 7.17 1.22 45.38
CA ILE A 68 8.08 0.29 46.07
C ILE A 68 9.45 0.32 45.39
N ARG A 69 10.49 0.72 46.11
CA ARG A 69 11.84 0.73 45.55
C ARG A 69 12.78 -0.04 46.45
N VAL A 70 13.13 -1.25 46.03
CA VAL A 70 14.18 -2.05 46.65
C VAL A 70 15.54 -1.48 46.24
N GLU A 71 16.38 -1.25 47.25
CA GLU A 71 17.74 -0.73 47.07
C GLU A 71 18.78 -1.81 47.33
N ASN A 72 18.51 -2.70 48.29
CA ASN A 72 19.39 -3.82 48.62
C ASN A 72 18.57 -5.01 49.15
N ILE A 73 19.07 -6.23 48.90
CA ILE A 73 18.51 -7.47 49.46
C ILE A 73 19.68 -8.27 50.05
N GLU A 74 19.60 -8.54 51.34
CA GLU A 74 20.51 -9.45 52.02
C GLU A 74 19.82 -10.81 52.18
N VAL A 75 20.50 -11.89 51.81
CA VAL A 75 19.95 -13.25 51.87
C VAL A 75 20.92 -14.15 52.60
N THR A 76 20.41 -14.86 53.61
CA THR A 76 21.14 -15.90 54.32
C THR A 76 20.41 -17.22 54.16
N CYS A 77 21.04 -18.18 53.46
CA CYS A 77 20.49 -19.52 53.28
C CYS A 77 20.88 -20.44 54.44
N LYS A 78 19.93 -21.23 54.94
CA LYS A 78 20.07 -22.20 56.03
C LYS A 78 19.37 -23.51 55.69
N GLU A 79 19.60 -24.53 56.50
CA GLU A 79 18.85 -25.79 56.43
C GLU A 79 17.37 -25.56 56.79
N PRO A 80 16.43 -26.25 56.12
CA PRO A 80 15.00 -26.15 56.41
C PRO A 80 14.69 -26.74 57.79
N THR A 81 13.85 -26.04 58.55
CA THR A 81 13.43 -26.44 59.89
C THR A 81 12.09 -27.16 59.90
N GLY A 82 11.23 -26.91 58.90
CA GLY A 82 9.88 -27.46 58.82
C GLY A 82 8.91 -26.85 59.83
N GLU A 83 9.27 -25.70 60.43
CA GLU A 83 8.46 -25.06 61.48
C GLU A 83 7.25 -24.28 60.94
N TYR A 84 7.22 -24.01 59.63
CA TYR A 84 6.16 -23.24 58.99
C TYR A 84 5.25 -24.13 58.13
N GLY A 85 3.95 -24.16 58.48
CA GLY A 85 2.92 -24.87 57.71
C GLY A 85 2.32 -24.05 56.56
N THR A 86 2.36 -22.73 56.66
CA THR A 86 1.87 -21.75 55.68
C THR A 86 2.78 -20.53 55.65
N PHE A 87 2.54 -19.61 54.72
CA PHE A 87 3.15 -18.28 54.73
C PHE A 87 2.24 -17.29 55.47
N GLU A 88 2.79 -16.55 56.44
CA GLU A 88 2.04 -15.62 57.28
C GLU A 88 2.47 -14.16 57.11
N LEU A 89 1.50 -13.25 57.09
CA LEU A 89 1.73 -11.82 57.02
C LEU A 89 1.54 -11.16 58.40
N ILE A 90 2.64 -10.68 58.99
CA ILE A 90 2.65 -10.14 60.36
C ILE A 90 2.45 -8.61 60.34
N ARG A 91 1.45 -8.15 61.10
CA ARG A 91 1.09 -6.72 61.28
C ARG A 91 1.11 -6.37 62.77
N ASP A 92 2.07 -5.56 63.20
CA ASP A 92 2.18 -5.08 64.60
C ASP A 92 1.49 -3.71 64.82
N GLU A 93 1.03 -3.06 63.75
CA GLU A 93 0.53 -1.68 63.75
C GLU A 93 -1.01 -1.62 63.90
N ASP A 94 -1.52 -0.57 64.57
CA ASP A 94 -2.96 -0.28 64.58
C ASP A 94 -3.47 0.05 63.16
N LEU A 95 -4.63 -0.52 62.82
CA LEU A 95 -5.20 -0.45 61.48
C LEU A 95 -5.46 0.99 61.02
N THR A 96 -5.82 1.90 61.93
CA THR A 96 -6.14 3.30 61.58
C THR A 96 -4.91 4.06 61.10
N THR A 97 -3.82 4.03 61.86
CA THR A 97 -2.54 4.66 61.51
C THR A 97 -1.97 4.10 60.23
N ALA A 98 -1.96 2.77 60.10
CA ALA A 98 -1.50 2.10 58.89
C ALA A 98 -2.32 2.48 57.65
N THR A 99 -3.62 2.77 57.80
CA THR A 99 -4.49 3.17 56.69
C THR A 99 -4.19 4.60 56.22
N TYR A 100 -4.05 5.57 57.12
CA TYR A 100 -3.73 6.97 56.75
C TYR A 100 -2.39 7.06 56.02
N GLU A 101 -1.37 6.38 56.50
CA GLU A 101 -0.05 6.39 55.87
C GLU A 101 -0.07 5.79 54.46
N ARG A 102 -0.83 4.71 54.26
CA ARG A 102 -1.04 4.12 52.93
C ARG A 102 -1.82 5.06 52.01
N MET A 103 -2.83 5.77 52.53
CA MET A 103 -3.61 6.75 51.76
C MET A 103 -2.76 7.94 51.31
N ASP A 104 -1.86 8.46 52.15
CA ASP A 104 -0.93 9.53 51.77
C ASP A 104 0.03 9.10 50.67
N VAL A 105 0.49 7.84 50.72
CA VAL A 105 1.30 7.25 49.66
C VAL A 105 0.51 7.11 48.36
N ALA A 106 -0.72 6.61 48.43
CA ALA A 106 -1.61 6.50 47.29
C ALA A 106 -1.93 7.86 46.66
N ALA A 107 -2.23 8.89 47.46
CA ALA A 107 -2.53 10.23 46.97
C ALA A 107 -1.35 10.86 46.21
N ARG A 108 -0.12 10.70 46.72
CA ARG A 108 1.09 11.18 46.04
C ARG A 108 1.31 10.45 44.71
N TYR A 109 1.11 9.14 44.70
CA TYR A 109 1.22 8.32 43.50
C TYR A 109 0.21 8.73 42.42
N ILE A 110 -1.05 8.91 42.80
CA ILE A 110 -2.11 9.39 41.89
C ILE A 110 -1.74 10.75 41.30
N ARG A 111 -1.21 11.67 42.12
CA ARG A 111 -0.78 12.99 41.65
C ARG A 111 0.36 12.89 40.62
N GLU A 112 1.35 12.05 40.88
CA GLU A 112 2.47 11.83 39.97
C GLU A 112 2.01 11.19 38.65
N MET A 113 1.15 10.18 38.72
CA MET A 113 0.52 9.56 37.56
C MET A 113 -0.27 10.58 36.73
N ASN A 114 -1.09 11.42 37.38
CA ASN A 114 -1.82 12.49 36.70
C ASN A 114 -0.89 13.51 36.03
N SER A 115 0.20 13.89 36.69
CA SER A 115 1.21 14.78 36.10
C SER A 115 1.84 14.17 34.84
N ASN A 116 2.21 12.89 34.90
CA ASN A 116 2.76 12.15 33.75
C ASN A 116 1.74 12.02 32.60
N LEU A 117 0.46 11.81 32.93
CA LEU A 117 -0.63 11.76 31.96
C LEU A 117 -0.82 13.11 31.27
N CYS A 118 -0.81 14.22 32.03
CA CYS A 118 -0.89 15.57 31.46
C CYS A 118 0.24 15.83 30.46
N GLN A 119 1.48 15.52 30.82
CA GLN A 119 2.62 15.71 29.90
C GLN A 119 2.49 14.89 28.61
N LYS A 120 2.03 13.64 28.72
CA LYS A 120 1.77 12.80 27.54
C LYS A 120 0.64 13.39 26.69
N MET A 121 -0.40 13.92 27.33
CA MET A 121 -1.52 14.55 26.65
C MET A 121 -1.09 15.81 25.89
N ASP A 122 -0.23 16.65 26.50
CA ASP A 122 0.34 17.83 25.83
C ASP A 122 1.21 17.44 24.64
N SER A 123 2.04 16.39 24.79
CA SER A 123 2.86 15.86 23.68
C SER A 123 2.00 15.33 22.53
N ILE A 124 0.89 14.65 22.85
CA ILE A 124 -0.07 14.18 21.85
C ILE A 124 -0.76 15.38 21.17
N GLY A 125 -1.16 16.39 21.94
CA GLY A 125 -1.74 17.63 21.41
C GLY A 125 -0.84 18.28 20.37
N GLY A 126 0.44 18.50 20.68
CA GLY A 126 1.38 19.09 19.72
C GLY A 126 1.60 18.24 18.46
N LYS A 127 1.52 16.89 18.57
CA LYS A 127 1.56 16.01 17.38
C LYS A 127 0.30 16.15 16.53
N ILE A 128 -0.88 16.26 17.16
CA ILE A 128 -2.15 16.47 16.48
C ILE A 128 -2.14 17.81 15.74
N ASP A 129 -1.68 18.88 16.38
CA ASP A 129 -1.56 20.20 15.75
C ASP A 129 -0.62 20.17 14.55
N GLY A 130 0.55 19.50 14.70
CA GLY A 130 1.50 19.32 13.62
C GLY A 130 0.94 18.49 12.45
N LEU A 131 0.11 17.49 12.73
CA LEU A 131 -0.61 16.74 11.69
C LEU A 131 -1.68 17.60 11.02
N GLY A 132 -2.39 18.43 11.77
CA GLY A 132 -3.35 19.41 11.26
C GLY A 132 -2.72 20.35 10.23
N GLY A 133 -1.59 20.99 10.57
CA GLY A 133 -0.90 21.87 9.63
C GLY A 133 -0.38 21.17 8.37
N LYS A 134 0.03 19.89 8.47
CA LYS A 134 0.39 19.09 7.28
C LYS A 134 -0.84 18.77 6.42
N MET A 135 -1.98 18.48 7.03
CA MET A 135 -3.24 18.22 6.35
C MET A 135 -3.72 19.47 5.61
N ASP A 136 -3.65 20.65 6.22
CA ASP A 136 -3.99 21.93 5.58
C ASP A 136 -3.10 22.20 4.36
N SER A 137 -1.79 21.99 4.49
CA SER A 137 -0.85 22.14 3.36
C SER A 137 -1.14 21.16 2.22
N LEU A 138 -1.52 19.92 2.54
CA LEU A 138 -1.91 18.93 1.53
C LEU A 138 -3.23 19.32 0.87
N GLY A 139 -4.21 19.81 1.62
CA GLY A 139 -5.47 20.34 1.09
C GLY A 139 -5.22 21.42 0.04
N GLY A 140 -4.43 22.45 0.37
CA GLY A 140 -4.13 23.52 -0.59
C GLY A 140 -3.39 23.05 -1.85
N LYS A 141 -2.53 22.04 -1.76
CA LYS A 141 -1.89 21.42 -2.93
C LYS A 141 -2.90 20.65 -3.78
N MET A 142 -3.84 19.94 -3.15
CA MET A 142 -4.90 19.20 -3.82
C MET A 142 -5.83 20.14 -4.57
N ASP A 143 -6.23 21.27 -3.97
CA ASP A 143 -7.05 22.29 -4.61
C ASP A 143 -6.35 22.87 -5.86
N SER A 144 -5.06 23.19 -5.75
CA SER A 144 -4.27 23.68 -6.88
C SER A 144 -4.16 22.64 -8.00
N LEU A 145 -4.00 21.36 -7.65
CA LEU A 145 -3.96 20.27 -8.63
C LEU A 145 -5.32 20.10 -9.31
N GLY A 146 -6.43 20.15 -8.54
CA GLY A 146 -7.79 20.10 -9.05
C GLY A 146 -8.03 21.17 -10.11
N GLY A 147 -7.70 22.43 -9.81
CA GLY A 147 -7.85 23.51 -10.79
C GLY A 147 -7.01 23.33 -12.06
N LYS A 148 -5.82 22.70 -11.98
CA LYS A 148 -5.03 22.37 -13.17
C LYS A 148 -5.66 21.25 -13.99
N ILE A 149 -6.24 20.25 -13.33
CA ILE A 149 -6.94 19.14 -13.99
C ILE A 149 -8.16 19.68 -14.74
N ASP A 150 -8.96 20.53 -14.10
CA ASP A 150 -10.14 21.15 -14.73
C ASP A 150 -9.76 21.96 -15.98
N PHE A 151 -8.69 22.76 -15.87
CA PHE A 151 -8.18 23.53 -17.01
C PHE A 151 -7.71 22.66 -18.17
N LEU A 152 -7.01 21.56 -17.88
CA LEU A 152 -6.58 20.62 -18.91
C LEU A 152 -7.76 19.86 -19.52
N GLY A 153 -8.76 19.49 -18.71
CA GLY A 153 -10.02 18.90 -19.17
C GLY A 153 -10.70 19.79 -20.21
N GLY A 154 -10.90 21.08 -19.89
CA GLY A 154 -11.48 22.02 -20.84
C GLY A 154 -10.68 22.20 -22.13
N LYS A 155 -9.34 22.13 -22.08
CA LYS A 155 -8.51 22.14 -23.29
C LYS A 155 -8.68 20.88 -24.14
N ILE A 156 -8.79 19.72 -23.50
CA ILE A 156 -9.02 18.45 -24.18
C ILE A 156 -10.37 18.47 -24.89
N ASP A 157 -11.42 18.96 -24.24
CA ASP A 157 -12.76 19.07 -24.82
C ASP A 157 -12.75 19.92 -26.11
N VAL A 158 -12.07 21.07 -26.07
CA VAL A 158 -11.91 21.95 -27.24
C VAL A 158 -11.14 21.26 -28.37
N LEU A 159 -10.10 20.50 -28.05
CA LEU A 159 -9.35 19.73 -29.04
C LEU A 159 -10.20 18.60 -29.63
N GLY A 160 -10.98 17.89 -28.81
CA GLY A 160 -11.93 16.88 -29.25
C GLY A 160 -12.89 17.43 -30.30
N GLY A 161 -13.54 18.56 -30.02
CA GLY A 161 -14.45 19.19 -30.99
C GLY A 161 -13.77 19.63 -32.30
N LYS A 162 -12.49 20.02 -32.26
CA LYS A 162 -11.71 20.32 -33.48
C LYS A 162 -11.41 19.06 -34.29
N ILE A 163 -11.07 17.96 -33.62
CA ILE A 163 -10.83 16.66 -34.27
C ILE A 163 -12.11 16.17 -34.94
N ASP A 164 -13.25 16.24 -34.26
CA ASP A 164 -14.55 15.85 -34.83
C ASP A 164 -14.89 16.65 -36.09
N SER A 165 -14.68 17.97 -36.05
CA SER A 165 -14.88 18.84 -37.21
C SER A 165 -13.96 18.49 -38.38
N LEU A 166 -12.71 18.15 -38.11
CA LEU A 166 -11.77 17.69 -39.14
C LEU A 166 -12.16 16.33 -39.70
N GLY A 167 -12.57 15.39 -38.85
CA GLY A 167 -13.09 14.08 -39.25
C GLY A 167 -14.24 14.22 -40.25
N GLY A 168 -15.24 15.04 -39.93
CA GLY A 168 -16.36 15.29 -40.84
C GLY A 168 -15.94 15.92 -42.18
N LYS A 169 -14.90 16.77 -42.21
CA LYS A 169 -14.35 17.32 -43.47
C LYS A 169 -13.63 16.25 -44.30
N ILE A 170 -12.91 15.35 -43.64
CA ILE A 170 -12.22 14.23 -44.30
C ILE A 170 -13.23 13.28 -44.92
N ASP A 171 -14.31 12.94 -44.22
CA ASP A 171 -15.37 12.07 -44.74
C ASP A 171 -16.00 12.65 -46.02
N VAL A 172 -16.32 13.95 -46.02
CA VAL A 172 -16.85 14.65 -47.19
C VAL A 172 -15.84 14.63 -48.34
N PHE A 173 -14.55 14.80 -48.06
CA PHE A 173 -13.50 14.74 -49.07
C PHE A 173 -13.35 13.33 -49.65
N GLY A 174 -13.36 12.29 -48.81
CA GLY A 174 -13.36 10.89 -49.21
C GLY A 174 -14.49 10.59 -50.18
N GLY A 175 -15.72 10.99 -49.84
CA GLY A 175 -16.87 10.81 -50.74
C GLY A 175 -16.73 11.53 -52.10
N LYS A 176 -16.04 12.68 -52.15
CA LYS A 176 -15.72 13.35 -53.43
C LYS A 176 -14.68 12.56 -54.24
N VAL A 177 -13.65 12.01 -53.58
CA VAL A 177 -12.63 11.18 -54.23
C VAL A 177 -13.26 9.92 -54.83
N ASP A 178 -14.14 9.24 -54.09
CA ASP A 178 -14.86 8.06 -54.58
C ASP A 178 -15.71 8.39 -55.82
N SER A 179 -16.42 9.53 -55.80
CA SER A 179 -17.20 10.01 -56.94
C SER A 179 -16.33 10.28 -58.18
N PHE A 180 -15.14 10.86 -57.99
CA PHE A 180 -14.19 11.06 -59.07
C PHE A 180 -13.63 9.74 -59.60
N GLY A 181 -13.30 8.79 -58.72
CA GLY A 181 -12.89 7.43 -59.09
C GLY A 181 -13.91 6.78 -60.01
N GLY A 182 -15.19 6.77 -59.61
CA GLY A 182 -16.26 6.22 -60.45
C GLY A 182 -16.42 6.92 -61.81
N LYS A 183 -16.20 8.25 -61.89
CA LYS A 183 -16.21 8.96 -63.18
C LYS A 183 -15.02 8.58 -64.07
N ILE A 184 -13.84 8.36 -63.48
CA ILE A 184 -12.64 7.91 -64.21
C ILE A 184 -12.85 6.51 -64.76
N ASP A 185 -13.42 5.59 -63.97
CA ASP A 185 -13.75 4.23 -64.42
C ASP A 185 -14.69 4.24 -65.63
N VAL A 186 -15.74 5.06 -65.57
CA VAL A 186 -16.69 5.23 -66.70
C VAL A 186 -15.98 5.77 -67.95
N LEU A 187 -15.07 6.72 -67.80
CA LEU A 187 -14.28 7.26 -68.91
C LEU A 187 -13.31 6.22 -69.47
N GLY A 188 -12.64 5.45 -68.61
CA GLY A 188 -11.78 4.33 -69.00
C GLY A 188 -12.53 3.32 -69.86
N ASN A 189 -13.71 2.88 -69.41
CA ASN A 189 -14.58 1.97 -70.16
C ASN A 189 -14.97 2.54 -71.54
N LYS A 190 -15.26 3.85 -71.63
CA LYS A 190 -15.56 4.51 -72.91
C LYS A 190 -14.35 4.54 -73.85
N ILE A 191 -13.16 4.79 -73.33
CA ILE A 191 -11.91 4.79 -74.11
C ILE A 191 -11.61 3.38 -74.64
N ASP A 192 -11.77 2.35 -73.80
CA ASP A 192 -11.55 0.95 -74.22
C ASP A 192 -12.53 0.53 -75.32
N LEU A 193 -13.81 0.90 -75.19
CA LEU A 193 -14.82 0.68 -76.23
C LEU A 193 -14.45 1.37 -77.55
N ALA A 194 -14.11 2.67 -77.49
CA ALA A 194 -13.72 3.44 -78.67
C ALA A 194 -12.46 2.85 -79.34
N ARG A 195 -11.50 2.36 -78.55
CA ARG A 195 -10.28 1.71 -79.06
C ARG A 195 -10.62 0.43 -79.84
N VAL A 196 -11.54 -0.40 -79.33
CA VAL A 196 -11.98 -1.62 -80.01
C VAL A 196 -12.70 -1.27 -81.31
N GLU A 197 -13.62 -0.30 -81.28
CA GLU A 197 -14.38 0.16 -82.44
C GLU A 197 -13.44 0.67 -83.55
N ILE A 198 -12.54 1.61 -83.24
CA ILE A 198 -11.56 2.14 -84.19
C ILE A 198 -10.69 1.04 -84.79
N THR A 199 -10.21 0.10 -83.95
CA THR A 199 -9.37 -1.01 -84.42
C THR A 199 -10.14 -1.91 -85.38
N SER A 200 -11.42 -2.17 -85.10
CA SER A 200 -12.29 -2.96 -85.96
C SER A 200 -12.58 -2.28 -87.30
N GLU A 201 -12.87 -0.98 -87.31
CA GLU A 201 -13.10 -0.21 -88.54
C GLU A 201 -11.86 -0.15 -89.43
N ILE A 202 -10.68 0.10 -88.84
CA ILE A 202 -9.41 0.11 -89.58
C ILE A 202 -9.15 -1.26 -90.20
N ARG A 203 -9.42 -2.36 -89.47
CA ARG A 203 -9.26 -3.72 -89.99
C ARG A 203 -10.19 -3.96 -91.19
N ILE A 204 -11.47 -3.66 -91.05
CA ILE A 204 -12.48 -3.83 -92.12
C ILE A 204 -12.08 -3.00 -93.35
N SER A 205 -11.70 -1.74 -93.16
CA SER A 205 -11.26 -0.85 -94.24
C SER A 205 -10.03 -1.39 -94.98
N ARG A 206 -9.01 -1.88 -94.25
CA ARG A 206 -7.82 -2.51 -94.84
C ARG A 206 -8.14 -3.77 -95.64
N GLU A 207 -9.03 -4.62 -95.11
CA GLU A 207 -9.45 -5.86 -95.76
C GLU A 207 -10.24 -5.58 -97.06
N SER A 208 -11.14 -4.59 -97.01
CA SER A 208 -11.86 -4.11 -98.20
C SER A 208 -10.91 -3.53 -99.26
N LEU A 209 -9.94 -2.69 -98.87
CA LEU A 209 -8.94 -2.13 -99.79
C LEU A 209 -8.07 -3.22 -100.42
N ARG A 210 -7.63 -4.19 -99.61
CA ARG A 210 -6.84 -5.33 -100.10
C ARG A 210 -7.62 -6.15 -101.13
N SER A 211 -8.88 -6.49 -100.84
CA SER A 211 -9.76 -7.19 -101.78
C SER A 211 -9.89 -6.44 -103.10
N HIS A 212 -10.06 -5.11 -103.06
CA HIS A 212 -10.18 -4.29 -104.26
C HIS A 212 -8.87 -4.23 -105.06
N LEU A 213 -7.71 -4.15 -104.38
CA LEU A 213 -6.41 -4.18 -105.03
C LEU A 213 -6.12 -5.54 -105.68
N ASP A 214 -6.40 -6.64 -104.98
CA ASP A 214 -6.23 -8.00 -105.49
C ASP A 214 -7.09 -8.22 -106.75
N GLU A 215 -8.34 -7.73 -106.75
CA GLU A 215 -9.21 -7.76 -107.93
C GLU A 215 -8.62 -6.99 -109.12
N ARG A 216 -8.16 -5.75 -108.90
CA ARG A 216 -7.54 -4.93 -109.96
C ARG A 216 -6.24 -5.53 -110.49
N ILE A 217 -5.38 -6.06 -109.61
CA ILE A 217 -4.14 -6.74 -110.01
C ILE A 217 -4.48 -7.96 -110.87
N SER A 218 -5.47 -8.78 -110.47
CA SER A 218 -5.91 -9.93 -111.26
C SER A 218 -6.41 -9.54 -112.65
N VAL A 219 -7.09 -8.40 -112.79
CA VAL A 219 -7.51 -7.87 -114.10
C VAL A 219 -6.28 -7.45 -114.92
N ILE A 220 -5.34 -6.71 -114.34
CA ILE A 220 -4.11 -6.27 -115.03
C ILE A 220 -3.26 -7.46 -115.48
N GLU A 221 -3.08 -8.47 -114.63
CA GLU A 221 -2.33 -9.69 -114.96
C GLU A 221 -2.96 -10.46 -116.12
N ARG A 222 -4.30 -10.55 -116.16
CA ARG A 222 -5.05 -11.12 -117.27
C ARG A 222 -4.83 -10.33 -118.57
N GLU A 223 -4.95 -9.01 -118.53
CA GLU A 223 -4.71 -8.14 -119.69
C GLU A 223 -3.27 -8.26 -120.22
N LEU A 224 -2.26 -8.26 -119.35
CA LEU A 224 -0.86 -8.42 -119.73
C LEU A 224 -0.59 -9.78 -120.38
N THR A 225 -1.21 -10.84 -119.89
CA THR A 225 -1.10 -12.19 -120.47
C THR A 225 -1.67 -12.23 -121.89
N LEU A 226 -2.83 -11.60 -122.12
CA LEU A 226 -3.44 -11.47 -123.45
C LEU A 226 -2.56 -10.66 -124.41
N ILE A 227 -1.95 -9.58 -123.93
CA ILE A 227 -1.03 -8.76 -124.73
C ILE A 227 0.22 -9.57 -125.11
N ARG A 228 0.86 -10.26 -124.17
CA ARG A 228 2.04 -11.11 -124.45
C ARG A 228 1.73 -12.19 -125.47
N ALA A 229 0.56 -12.83 -125.40
CA ALA A 229 0.13 -13.83 -126.38
C ALA A 229 0.04 -13.26 -127.81
N LYS A 230 -0.38 -11.99 -127.96
CA LYS A 230 -0.47 -11.32 -129.27
C LYS A 230 0.88 -10.88 -129.86
N VAL A 231 1.93 -10.73 -129.04
CA VAL A 231 3.25 -10.24 -129.48
C VAL A 231 4.17 -11.37 -129.95
N VAL A 232 3.92 -12.61 -129.53
CA VAL A 232 4.77 -13.80 -129.83
C VAL A 232 4.30 -14.57 -131.09
N THR A 233 3.14 -14.22 -131.66
CA THR A 233 2.61 -14.72 -132.93
C THR A 233 2.90 -13.77 -134.08
#